data_AF-A0A7J4J8M9-F1
#
_entry.id   AF-A0A7J4J8M9-F1
#
_cell.length_a   1.000
_cell.length_b   1.000
_cell.length_c   1.000
_cell.angle_alpha   90.00
_cell.angle_beta   90.00
_cell.angle_gamma   90.00
#
_symmetry.space_group_name_H-M   'P 1'
#
loop_
_entity.id
_entity.type
_entity.pdbx_description
1 polymer ?
#
loop_
_entity_poly.entity_id
_entity_poly.type
_entity_poly.pdbx_seq_one_letter_code
_entity_poly.pdbx_strand_id
1 'polypeptide(L)'
;METPEEKMFRVLEHWKPEKKILSPEALVSSSECLFPLFLHVYLITRDLYQTMPLRKNGESSFIHPLNVVVLLRKAKVDDVLTLCAGMLHDYVEEKVDLYREAHQKTSPLDIASLDAYEEVVFQELQQNLKTCCLKHDFEQQSALTIIKTLHLLTRHKREFYYASIANIYLCDDPEIKEKAIIVKLADRIHNILCIDNFTEQERIYQCFKNLFILNNTKQYLQGKFGVYNRIELKPFPPIEKLFNKCCKATYDAFLTICSHCSRKGIGDIVSMLQLAFRKYQFCYKGISEVTVLNPLETHPLRLFQGVVLKYDARLHREQEKFLSLQKNEIEYCTSFFGSCQFRPDLIQSIVDYKDAYSLKEVVASLLYDPVYIMGGFLVSDLSHDGRIKR
;
A
#
# COMPACT_ATOMS: atom_id res chain seq x y z
N MET A 1 -22.63 -28.66 -3.75
CA MET A 1 -22.98 -27.22 -3.67
C MET A 1 -22.22 -26.65 -2.48
N GLU A 2 -21.64 -25.46 -2.61
CA GLU A 2 -20.96 -24.80 -1.47
C GLU A 2 -21.96 -24.45 -0.36
N THR A 3 -21.57 -24.68 0.89
CA THR A 3 -22.40 -24.34 2.05
C THR A 3 -22.48 -22.82 2.25
N PRO A 4 -23.48 -22.29 2.95
CA PRO A 4 -23.54 -20.89 3.34
C PRO A 4 -22.27 -20.41 4.06
N GLU A 5 -21.71 -21.24 4.94
CA GLU A 5 -20.49 -20.96 5.70
C GLU A 5 -19.26 -20.87 4.78
N GLU A 6 -19.13 -21.77 3.81
CA GLU A 6 -18.04 -21.72 2.82
C GLU A 6 -18.11 -20.45 1.97
N LYS A 7 -19.31 -20.03 1.55
CA LYS A 7 -19.52 -18.76 0.83
C LYS A 7 -19.12 -17.56 1.69
N MET A 8 -19.45 -17.59 2.98
CA MET A 8 -19.04 -16.55 3.93
C MET A 8 -17.52 -16.54 4.10
N PHE A 9 -16.90 -17.70 4.28
CA PHE A 9 -15.45 -17.86 4.43
C PHE A 9 -14.69 -17.32 3.21
N ARG A 10 -15.12 -17.60 1.98
CA ARG A 10 -14.49 -17.04 0.76
C ARG A 10 -14.56 -15.52 0.67
N VAL A 11 -15.56 -14.89 1.29
CA VAL A 11 -15.59 -13.42 1.42
C VAL A 11 -14.51 -12.96 2.40
N LEU A 12 -14.16 -13.78 3.39
CA LEU A 12 -13.11 -13.52 4.38
C LEU A 12 -11.69 -13.73 3.84
N GLU A 13 -11.46 -14.61 2.87
CA GLU A 13 -10.13 -14.82 2.29
C GLU A 13 -9.62 -13.59 1.53
N HIS A 14 -8.31 -13.33 1.53
CA HIS A 14 -7.73 -12.38 0.58
C HIS A 14 -7.65 -12.99 -0.83
N TRP A 15 -7.43 -12.15 -1.84
CA TRP A 15 -7.28 -12.63 -3.22
C TRP A 15 -5.85 -13.11 -3.50
N LYS A 16 -5.72 -13.94 -4.54
CA LYS A 16 -4.44 -14.39 -5.10
C LYS A 16 -4.11 -13.62 -6.39
N PRO A 17 -2.82 -13.34 -6.66
CA PRO A 17 -2.40 -12.71 -7.90
C PRO A 17 -2.57 -13.69 -9.07
N GLU A 18 -2.86 -13.14 -10.24
CA GLU A 18 -2.84 -13.85 -11.51
C GLU A 18 -1.40 -13.97 -12.00
N LYS A 19 -1.05 -15.15 -12.52
CA LYS A 19 0.29 -15.47 -13.03
C LYS A 19 0.36 -15.51 -14.54
N LYS A 20 -0.79 -15.50 -15.21
CA LYS A 20 -0.89 -15.50 -16.67
C LYS A 20 -1.25 -14.12 -17.18
N ILE A 21 -0.68 -13.75 -18.32
CA ILE A 21 -1.12 -12.56 -19.04
C ILE A 21 -2.49 -12.85 -19.62
N LEU A 22 -3.49 -12.11 -19.15
CA LEU A 22 -4.87 -12.19 -19.64
C LEU A 22 -5.04 -11.28 -20.85
N SER A 23 -5.91 -11.69 -21.78
CA SER A 23 -6.28 -10.85 -22.92
C SER A 23 -7.14 -9.65 -22.48
N PRO A 24 -7.19 -8.58 -23.26
CA PRO A 24 -8.05 -7.42 -22.97
C PRO A 24 -9.52 -7.79 -22.75
N GLU A 25 -10.05 -8.73 -23.53
CA GLU A 25 -11.45 -9.20 -23.48
C GLU A 25 -11.76 -9.97 -22.18
N ALA A 26 -10.74 -10.59 -21.58
CA ALA A 26 -10.89 -11.25 -20.28
C ALA A 26 -10.99 -10.23 -19.12
N LEU A 27 -10.55 -8.99 -19.34
CA LEU A 27 -10.58 -7.91 -18.34
C LEU A 27 -11.80 -7.02 -18.52
N VAL A 28 -12.08 -6.62 -19.75
CA VAL A 28 -13.19 -5.73 -20.13
C VAL A 28 -13.96 -6.39 -21.28
N SER A 29 -15.28 -6.47 -21.16
CA SER A 29 -16.09 -7.08 -22.22
C SER A 29 -15.95 -6.27 -23.52
N SER A 30 -15.81 -6.96 -24.65
CA SER A 30 -15.78 -6.33 -25.97
C SER A 30 -17.09 -5.61 -26.33
N SER A 31 -18.16 -5.85 -25.58
CA SER A 31 -19.44 -5.15 -25.70
C SER A 31 -19.48 -3.80 -24.97
N GLU A 32 -18.50 -3.49 -24.12
CA GLU A 32 -18.44 -2.19 -23.43
C GLU A 32 -18.13 -1.08 -24.43
N CYS A 33 -18.86 0.04 -24.34
CA CYS A 33 -18.69 1.19 -25.24
C CYS A 33 -17.23 1.68 -25.29
N LEU A 34 -16.59 1.77 -24.12
CA LEU A 34 -15.21 2.25 -23.98
C LEU A 34 -14.15 1.14 -24.14
N PHE A 35 -14.52 -0.07 -24.57
CA PHE A 35 -13.55 -1.16 -24.80
C PHE A 35 -12.41 -0.77 -25.76
N PRO A 36 -12.63 -0.06 -26.89
CA PRO A 36 -11.54 0.37 -27.76
C PRO A 36 -10.50 1.26 -27.06
N LEU A 37 -10.96 2.13 -26.13
CA LEU A 37 -10.06 2.96 -25.33
C LEU A 37 -9.24 2.10 -24.36
N PHE A 38 -9.87 1.14 -23.69
CA PHE A 38 -9.17 0.21 -22.80
C PHE A 38 -8.16 -0.66 -23.57
N LEU A 39 -8.51 -1.15 -24.75
CA LEU A 39 -7.61 -1.90 -25.62
C LEU A 39 -6.38 -1.07 -26.01
N HIS A 40 -6.58 0.19 -26.40
CA HIS A 40 -5.48 1.11 -26.69
C HIS A 40 -4.55 1.27 -25.49
N VAL A 41 -5.11 1.52 -24.31
CA VAL A 41 -4.38 1.65 -23.05
C VAL A 41 -3.60 0.37 -22.69
N TYR A 42 -4.23 -0.80 -22.84
CA TYR A 42 -3.60 -2.09 -22.61
C TYR A 42 -2.37 -2.25 -23.51
N LEU A 43 -2.49 -1.95 -24.80
CA LEU A 43 -1.43 -2.12 -25.78
C LEU A 43 -0.24 -1.20 -25.49
N ILE A 44 -0.46 0.11 -25.29
CA ILE A 44 0.65 1.04 -25.00
C ILE A 44 1.36 0.70 -23.69
N THR A 45 0.61 0.23 -22.68
CA THR A 45 1.19 -0.20 -21.40
C THR A 45 2.01 -1.47 -21.60
N ARG A 46 1.47 -2.47 -22.30
CA ARG A 46 2.20 -3.71 -22.59
C ARG A 46 3.49 -3.44 -23.36
N ASP A 47 3.44 -2.58 -24.37
CA ASP A 47 4.59 -2.28 -25.22
C ASP A 47 5.70 -1.58 -24.42
N LEU A 48 5.35 -0.68 -23.48
CA LEU A 48 6.32 -0.12 -22.52
C LEU A 48 6.96 -1.23 -21.66
N TYR A 49 6.15 -2.07 -21.02
CA TYR A 49 6.63 -3.08 -20.08
C TYR A 49 7.40 -4.23 -20.75
N GLN A 50 7.25 -4.43 -22.06
CA GLN A 50 8.07 -5.36 -22.84
C GLN A 50 9.52 -4.90 -22.99
N THR A 51 9.79 -3.61 -22.83
CA THR A 51 11.16 -3.06 -22.86
C THR A 51 11.89 -3.18 -21.51
N MET A 52 11.19 -3.59 -20.45
CA MET A 52 11.71 -3.67 -19.09
C MET A 52 12.24 -5.06 -18.76
N PRO A 53 13.20 -5.16 -17.80
CA PRO A 53 13.66 -6.45 -17.31
C PRO A 53 12.52 -7.24 -16.65
N LEU A 54 12.68 -8.57 -16.60
CA LEU A 54 11.80 -9.44 -15.84
C LEU A 54 11.86 -9.09 -14.35
N ARG A 55 10.77 -9.37 -13.63
CA ARG A 55 10.73 -9.22 -12.18
C ARG A 55 11.71 -10.20 -11.50
N LYS A 56 12.03 -9.94 -10.23
CA LYS A 56 12.92 -10.79 -9.42
C LYS A 56 12.54 -12.28 -9.38
N ASN A 57 11.26 -12.61 -9.58
CA ASN A 57 10.74 -13.97 -9.62
C ASN A 57 10.67 -14.57 -11.05
N GLY A 58 11.19 -13.88 -12.05
CA GLY A 58 11.18 -14.30 -13.46
C GLY A 58 9.90 -13.99 -14.24
N GLU A 59 8.89 -13.39 -13.60
CA GLU A 59 7.63 -13.03 -14.27
C GLU A 59 7.79 -11.75 -15.12
N SER A 60 6.97 -11.62 -16.16
CA SER A 60 6.90 -10.39 -16.95
C SER A 60 6.47 -9.22 -16.06
N SER A 61 7.17 -8.08 -16.17
CA SER A 61 6.83 -6.87 -15.41
C SER A 61 5.42 -6.36 -15.71
N PHE A 62 4.90 -6.61 -16.92
CA PHE A 62 3.53 -6.26 -17.32
C PHE A 62 2.44 -6.95 -16.46
N ILE A 63 2.79 -8.01 -15.75
CA ILE A 63 1.84 -8.70 -14.87
C ILE A 63 1.36 -7.83 -13.70
N HIS A 64 2.14 -6.80 -13.33
CA HIS A 64 1.81 -5.86 -12.28
C HIS A 64 0.58 -5.00 -12.61
N PRO A 65 0.59 -4.13 -13.65
CA PRO A 65 -0.58 -3.34 -14.02
C PRO A 65 -1.78 -4.23 -14.41
N LEU A 66 -1.52 -5.39 -15.03
CA LEU A 66 -2.56 -6.37 -15.32
C LEU A 66 -3.30 -6.82 -14.05
N ASN A 67 -2.55 -7.19 -13.01
CA ASN A 67 -3.15 -7.63 -11.75
C ASN A 67 -3.93 -6.52 -11.06
N VAL A 68 -3.49 -5.26 -11.15
CA VAL A 68 -4.27 -4.12 -10.63
C VAL A 68 -5.67 -4.14 -11.26
N VAL A 69 -5.77 -4.25 -12.59
CA VAL A 69 -7.06 -4.34 -13.29
C VAL A 69 -7.85 -5.60 -12.89
N VAL A 70 -7.20 -6.76 -12.76
CA VAL A 70 -7.86 -8.00 -12.28
C VAL A 70 -8.48 -7.80 -10.90
N LEU A 71 -7.77 -7.15 -9.97
CA LEU A 71 -8.25 -6.89 -8.62
C LEU A 71 -9.43 -5.89 -8.63
N LEU A 72 -9.38 -4.86 -9.48
CA LEU A 72 -10.50 -3.95 -9.71
C LEU A 72 -11.75 -4.69 -10.22
N ARG A 73 -11.60 -5.58 -11.20
CA ARG A 73 -12.72 -6.40 -11.70
C ARG A 73 -13.25 -7.37 -10.65
N LYS A 74 -12.38 -8.03 -9.88
CA LYS A 74 -12.78 -8.87 -8.73
C LYS A 74 -13.54 -8.05 -7.68
N ALA A 75 -13.25 -6.76 -7.55
CA ALA A 75 -13.95 -5.82 -6.69
C ALA A 75 -15.30 -5.35 -7.25
N LYS A 76 -15.66 -5.72 -8.49
CA LYS A 76 -16.85 -5.24 -9.20
C LYS A 76 -16.77 -3.75 -9.56
N VAL A 77 -15.58 -3.29 -9.93
CA VAL A 77 -15.42 -2.00 -10.60
C VAL A 77 -15.75 -2.19 -12.09
N ASP A 78 -16.85 -1.59 -12.52
CA ASP A 78 -17.33 -1.64 -13.91
C ASP A 78 -16.99 -0.36 -14.70
N ASP A 79 -16.58 0.71 -14.02
CA ASP A 79 -16.15 1.94 -14.69
C ASP A 79 -14.84 1.74 -15.47
N VAL A 80 -14.94 1.76 -16.80
CA VAL A 80 -13.81 1.54 -17.72
C VAL A 80 -12.72 2.59 -17.54
N LEU A 81 -13.05 3.84 -17.17
CA LEU A 81 -12.04 4.87 -16.95
C LEU A 81 -11.14 4.55 -15.74
N THR A 82 -11.72 4.01 -14.66
CA THR A 82 -10.96 3.50 -13.51
C THR A 82 -10.08 2.31 -13.90
N LEU A 83 -10.57 1.42 -14.77
CA LEU A 83 -9.77 0.29 -15.27
C LEU A 83 -8.59 0.76 -16.15
N CYS A 84 -8.80 1.77 -16.99
CA CYS A 84 -7.73 2.42 -17.75
C CYS A 84 -6.69 3.07 -16.82
N ALA A 85 -7.13 3.81 -15.80
CA ALA A 85 -6.24 4.38 -14.79
C ALA A 85 -5.47 3.29 -14.03
N GLY A 86 -6.11 2.16 -13.71
CA GLY A 86 -5.46 1.00 -13.10
C GLY A 86 -4.39 0.37 -13.98
N MET A 87 -4.64 0.25 -15.29
CA MET A 87 -3.64 -0.24 -16.24
C MET A 87 -2.44 0.72 -16.36
N LEU A 88 -2.70 2.04 -16.35
CA LEU A 88 -1.68 3.09 -16.53
C LEU A 88 -1.02 3.58 -15.23
N HIS A 89 -1.42 3.08 -14.05
CA HIS A 89 -1.11 3.72 -12.77
C HIS A 89 0.39 4.03 -12.55
N ASP A 90 1.28 3.15 -13.00
CA ASP A 90 2.73 3.33 -12.92
C ASP A 90 3.36 3.75 -14.27
N TYR A 91 2.60 3.88 -15.36
CA TYR A 91 3.12 4.12 -16.72
C TYR A 91 4.02 5.37 -16.80
N VAL A 92 3.58 6.48 -16.20
CA VAL A 92 4.35 7.73 -16.20
C VAL A 92 5.61 7.59 -15.35
N GLU A 93 5.49 7.03 -14.15
CA GLU A 93 6.62 6.82 -13.26
C GLU A 93 7.70 5.94 -13.89
N GLU A 94 7.28 4.86 -14.56
CA GLU A 94 8.17 3.94 -15.25
C GLU A 94 8.90 4.60 -16.44
N LYS A 95 8.20 5.42 -17.23
CA LYS A 95 8.84 6.21 -18.30
C LYS A 95 9.91 7.15 -17.73
N VAL A 96 9.62 7.84 -16.63
CA VAL A 96 10.55 8.75 -15.96
C VAL A 96 11.74 7.99 -15.36
N ASP A 97 11.52 6.82 -14.76
CA ASP A 97 12.59 6.00 -14.20
C ASP A 97 13.52 5.43 -15.29
N LEU A 98 12.98 4.96 -16.42
CA LEU A 98 13.79 4.56 -17.58
C LEU A 98 14.61 5.73 -18.13
N TYR A 99 14.02 6.92 -18.23
CA TYR A 99 14.73 8.12 -18.67
C TYR A 99 15.86 8.50 -17.71
N ARG A 100 15.62 8.40 -16.38
CA ARG A 100 16.66 8.63 -15.36
C ARG A 100 17.82 7.67 -15.53
N GLU A 101 17.55 6.38 -15.71
CA GLU A 101 18.57 5.35 -15.89
C GLU A 101 19.39 5.55 -17.16
N ALA A 102 18.72 5.81 -18.29
CA ALA A 102 19.38 6.04 -19.58
C ALA A 102 20.33 7.26 -19.57
N HIS A 103 20.02 8.28 -18.77
CA HIS A 103 20.82 9.51 -18.68
C HIS A 103 21.73 9.56 -17.44
N GLN A 104 21.82 8.47 -16.67
CA GLN A 104 22.65 8.36 -15.45
C GLN A 104 22.43 9.52 -14.46
N LYS A 105 21.17 9.96 -14.34
CA LYS A 105 20.78 11.11 -13.53
C LYS A 105 20.72 10.71 -12.04
N THR A 106 21.78 10.98 -11.29
CA THR A 106 21.92 10.63 -9.87
C THR A 106 22.03 11.83 -8.91
N SER A 107 22.04 13.05 -9.43
CA SER A 107 22.26 14.30 -8.68
C SER A 107 20.96 15.03 -8.33
N PRO A 108 20.90 15.84 -7.25
CA PRO A 108 19.75 16.72 -6.96
C PRO A 108 19.40 17.71 -8.08
N LEU A 109 20.41 18.15 -8.87
CA LEU A 109 20.20 18.99 -10.07
C LEU A 109 19.39 18.28 -11.17
N ASP A 110 19.26 16.95 -11.09
CA ASP A 110 18.50 16.17 -12.05
C ASP A 110 16.99 16.18 -11.78
N ILE A 111 16.54 16.50 -10.57
CA ILE A 111 15.11 16.41 -10.21
C ILE A 111 14.24 17.32 -11.09
N ALA A 112 14.63 18.59 -11.27
CA ALA A 112 13.91 19.51 -12.15
C ALA A 112 13.83 19.01 -13.61
N SER A 113 14.88 18.33 -14.08
CA SER A 113 14.89 17.75 -15.42
C SER A 113 14.01 16.50 -15.54
N LEU A 114 13.88 15.73 -14.46
CA LEU A 114 12.96 14.59 -14.38
C LEU A 114 11.51 15.07 -14.31
N ASP A 115 11.23 16.14 -13.57
CA ASP A 115 9.89 16.74 -13.51
C ASP A 115 9.48 17.32 -14.88
N ALA A 116 10.41 17.99 -15.57
CA ALA A 116 10.16 18.48 -16.93
C ALA A 116 9.86 17.34 -17.90
N TYR A 117 10.57 16.21 -17.77
CA TYR A 117 10.30 15.03 -18.58
C TYR A 117 8.98 14.35 -18.21
N GLU A 118 8.64 14.28 -16.92
CA GLU A 118 7.35 13.78 -16.45
C GLU A 118 6.18 14.55 -17.09
N GLU A 119 6.26 15.87 -17.15
CA GLU A 119 5.26 16.72 -17.80
C GLU A 119 5.15 16.42 -19.31
N VAL A 120 6.27 16.21 -20.00
CA VAL A 120 6.27 15.78 -21.41
C VAL A 120 5.55 14.44 -21.57
N VAL A 121 5.83 13.47 -20.70
CA VAL A 121 5.17 12.15 -20.73
C VAL A 121 3.66 12.28 -20.51
N PHE A 122 3.22 13.13 -19.57
CA PHE A 122 1.80 13.40 -19.36
C PHE A 122 1.14 14.04 -20.59
N GLN A 123 1.78 15.03 -21.21
CA GLN A 123 1.26 15.69 -22.40
C GLN A 123 1.14 14.73 -23.59
N GLU A 124 2.17 13.91 -23.83
CA GLU A 124 2.16 12.88 -24.87
C GLU A 124 1.04 11.86 -24.62
N LEU A 125 0.93 11.34 -23.40
CA LEU A 125 -0.11 10.38 -23.03
C LEU A 125 -1.50 10.99 -23.20
N GLN A 126 -1.71 12.22 -22.73
CA GLN A 126 -2.97 12.93 -22.88
C GLN A 126 -3.36 13.09 -24.35
N GLN A 127 -2.41 13.49 -25.20
CA GLN A 127 -2.67 13.64 -26.63
C GLN A 127 -3.01 12.29 -27.27
N ASN A 128 -2.31 11.23 -26.89
CA ASN A 128 -2.57 9.87 -27.36
C ASN A 128 -4.00 9.40 -27.02
N LEU A 129 -4.42 9.60 -25.76
CA LEU A 129 -5.77 9.26 -25.31
C LEU A 129 -6.84 10.10 -26.00
N LYS A 130 -6.62 11.41 -26.17
CA LYS A 130 -7.54 12.30 -26.90
C LYS A 130 -7.73 11.87 -28.35
N THR A 131 -6.63 11.55 -29.03
CA THR A 131 -6.67 11.03 -30.41
C THR A 131 -7.44 9.71 -30.49
N CYS A 132 -7.27 8.80 -29.53
CA CYS A 132 -8.06 7.58 -29.42
C CYS A 132 -9.56 7.90 -29.23
N CYS A 133 -9.90 8.81 -28.31
CA CYS A 133 -11.28 9.25 -28.09
C CYS A 133 -11.90 9.85 -29.36
N LEU A 134 -11.18 10.73 -30.08
CA LEU A 134 -11.66 11.33 -31.33
C LEU A 134 -11.93 10.27 -32.41
N LYS A 135 -11.05 9.28 -32.55
CA LYS A 135 -11.18 8.21 -33.54
C LYS A 135 -12.43 7.36 -33.33
N HIS A 136 -12.87 7.21 -32.08
CA HIS A 136 -14.00 6.37 -31.69
C HIS A 136 -15.23 7.16 -31.23
N ASP A 137 -15.24 8.48 -31.45
CA ASP A 137 -16.34 9.39 -31.08
C ASP A 137 -16.69 9.36 -29.57
N PHE A 138 -15.67 9.22 -28.72
CA PHE A 138 -15.81 9.30 -27.27
C PHE A 138 -15.64 10.72 -26.75
N GLU A 139 -16.29 11.03 -25.64
CA GLU A 139 -16.13 12.30 -24.94
C GLU A 139 -14.66 12.54 -24.57
N GLN A 140 -14.14 13.71 -24.94
CA GLN A 140 -12.78 14.12 -24.61
C GLN A 140 -12.52 14.18 -23.10
N GLN A 141 -13.60 14.37 -22.32
CA GLN A 141 -13.56 14.34 -20.86
C GLN A 141 -13.06 12.99 -20.32
N SER A 142 -13.32 11.88 -21.03
CA SER A 142 -12.83 10.54 -20.65
C SER A 142 -11.30 10.50 -20.52
N ALA A 143 -10.60 11.09 -21.50
CA ALA A 143 -9.14 11.18 -21.48
C ALA A 143 -8.65 12.07 -20.33
N LEU A 144 -9.31 13.21 -20.10
CA LEU A 144 -8.96 14.13 -19.01
C LEU A 144 -9.16 13.50 -17.63
N THR A 145 -10.23 12.74 -17.43
CA THR A 145 -10.50 12.00 -16.19
C THR A 145 -9.37 11.01 -15.91
N ILE A 146 -8.94 10.23 -16.91
CA ILE A 146 -7.82 9.29 -16.75
C ILE A 146 -6.54 10.05 -16.35
N ILE A 147 -6.19 11.13 -17.06
CA ILE A 147 -4.97 11.91 -16.77
C ILE A 147 -5.01 12.53 -15.38
N LYS A 148 -6.13 13.14 -14.96
CA LYS A 148 -6.31 13.68 -13.61
C LYS A 148 -6.14 12.61 -12.54
N THR A 149 -6.72 11.42 -12.74
CA THR A 149 -6.52 10.30 -11.81
C THR A 149 -5.06 9.85 -11.78
N LEU A 150 -4.38 9.80 -12.91
CA LEU A 150 -2.96 9.41 -12.98
C LEU A 150 -2.03 10.42 -12.29
N HIS A 151 -2.30 11.71 -12.36
CA HIS A 151 -1.55 12.71 -11.59
C HIS A 151 -1.59 12.42 -10.09
N LEU A 152 -2.73 11.98 -9.54
CA LEU A 152 -2.82 11.61 -8.12
C LEU A 152 -2.13 10.29 -7.78
N LEU A 153 -1.99 9.38 -8.75
CA LEU A 153 -1.38 8.07 -8.56
C LEU A 153 0.15 8.08 -8.74
N THR A 154 0.65 9.05 -9.50
CA THR A 154 2.06 9.17 -9.88
C THR A 154 2.89 9.69 -8.70
N ARG A 155 4.02 9.04 -8.44
CA ARG A 155 5.01 9.56 -7.50
C ARG A 155 5.90 10.59 -8.18
N HIS A 156 5.66 11.86 -7.88
CA HIS A 156 6.47 12.96 -8.39
C HIS A 156 7.87 12.93 -7.75
N LYS A 157 8.92 13.04 -8.56
CA LYS A 157 10.31 12.93 -8.07
C LYS A 157 10.70 14.15 -7.20
N ARG A 158 10.07 15.31 -7.40
CA ARG A 158 10.19 16.51 -6.54
C ARG A 158 9.58 16.38 -5.15
N GLU A 159 8.63 15.47 -4.98
CA GLU A 159 7.86 15.36 -3.74
C GLU A 159 8.43 14.26 -2.83
N PHE A 160 8.24 14.42 -1.53
CA PHE A 160 8.32 13.28 -0.63
C PHE A 160 7.24 12.25 -1.05
N TYR A 161 7.61 10.96 -1.10
CA TYR A 161 6.73 9.90 -1.61
C TYR A 161 5.32 9.90 -1.02
N TYR A 162 5.19 10.24 0.26
CA TYR A 162 3.91 10.28 0.94
C TYR A 162 3.14 11.60 0.80
N ALA A 163 3.79 12.67 0.34
CA ALA A 163 3.10 13.88 -0.11
C ALA A 163 2.32 13.59 -1.41
N SER A 164 2.91 12.86 -2.37
CA SER A 164 2.18 12.47 -3.60
C SER A 164 0.98 11.57 -3.28
N ILE A 165 1.14 10.62 -2.36
CA ILE A 165 0.03 9.78 -1.88
C ILE A 165 -1.03 10.61 -1.15
N ALA A 166 -0.62 11.58 -0.33
CA ALA A 166 -1.52 12.46 0.39
C ALA A 166 -2.44 13.25 -0.55
N ASN A 167 -1.95 13.65 -1.73
CA ASN A 167 -2.73 14.37 -2.74
C ASN A 167 -3.99 13.61 -3.18
N ILE A 168 -3.99 12.26 -3.15
CA ILE A 168 -5.19 11.44 -3.38
C ILE A 168 -6.31 11.87 -2.43
N TYR A 169 -6.02 11.96 -1.14
CA TYR A 169 -7.00 12.24 -0.10
C TYR A 169 -7.35 13.73 0.03
N LEU A 170 -6.42 14.61 -0.37
CA LEU A 170 -6.60 16.07 -0.39
C LEU A 170 -7.33 16.59 -1.64
N CYS A 171 -7.46 15.79 -2.70
CA CYS A 171 -8.12 16.19 -3.94
C CYS A 171 -9.55 16.72 -3.70
N ASP A 172 -9.95 17.85 -4.27
CA ASP A 172 -11.31 18.37 -4.06
C ASP A 172 -12.38 17.66 -4.90
N ASP A 173 -11.97 17.09 -6.05
CA ASP A 173 -12.87 16.37 -6.95
C ASP A 173 -13.19 14.98 -6.37
N PRO A 174 -14.43 14.72 -5.91
CA PRO A 174 -14.78 13.49 -5.22
C PRO A 174 -14.73 12.28 -6.16
N GLU A 175 -15.00 12.46 -7.45
CA GLU A 175 -14.97 11.38 -8.43
C GLU A 175 -13.53 10.96 -8.70
N ILE A 176 -12.65 11.91 -9.01
CA ILE A 176 -11.24 11.64 -9.26
C ILE A 176 -10.55 11.06 -8.03
N LYS A 177 -10.85 11.61 -6.83
CA LYS A 177 -10.39 11.08 -5.54
C LYS A 177 -10.76 9.61 -5.37
N GLU A 178 -12.02 9.26 -5.57
CA GLU A 178 -12.48 7.88 -5.37
C GLU A 178 -11.84 6.91 -6.35
N LYS A 179 -11.74 7.26 -7.64
CA LYS A 179 -11.05 6.44 -8.64
C LYS A 179 -9.59 6.20 -8.23
N ALA A 180 -8.89 7.25 -7.79
CA ALA A 180 -7.50 7.15 -7.34
C ALA A 180 -7.36 6.27 -6.08
N ILE A 181 -8.24 6.40 -5.08
CA ILE A 181 -8.23 5.51 -3.90
C ILE A 181 -8.45 4.05 -4.30
N ILE A 182 -9.43 3.78 -5.18
CA ILE A 182 -9.77 2.44 -5.67
C ILE A 182 -8.56 1.81 -6.38
N VAL A 183 -7.94 2.53 -7.32
CA VAL A 183 -6.74 2.06 -8.03
C VAL A 183 -5.59 1.84 -7.05
N LYS A 184 -5.35 2.78 -6.13
CA LYS A 184 -4.25 2.67 -5.17
C LYS A 184 -4.43 1.48 -4.23
N LEU A 185 -5.64 1.18 -3.77
CA LEU A 185 -5.91 -0.02 -2.99
C LEU A 185 -5.62 -1.30 -3.78
N ALA A 186 -5.99 -1.36 -5.06
CA ALA A 186 -5.69 -2.50 -5.92
C ALA A 186 -4.17 -2.70 -6.14
N ASP A 187 -3.43 -1.62 -6.41
CA ASP A 187 -1.95 -1.60 -6.44
C ASP A 187 -1.35 -2.10 -5.12
N ARG A 188 -1.82 -1.56 -3.99
CA ARG A 188 -1.32 -1.97 -2.66
C ARG A 188 -1.66 -3.42 -2.30
N ILE A 189 -2.80 -3.96 -2.74
CA ILE A 189 -3.09 -5.40 -2.60
C ILE A 189 -2.05 -6.20 -3.38
N HIS A 190 -1.86 -5.89 -4.66
CA HIS A 190 -0.92 -6.63 -5.50
C HIS A 190 0.51 -6.60 -4.92
N ASN A 191 0.97 -5.41 -4.50
CA ASN A 191 2.28 -5.25 -3.89
C ASN A 191 2.47 -6.16 -2.67
N ILE A 192 1.47 -6.28 -1.79
CA ILE A 192 1.53 -7.18 -0.63
C ILE A 192 1.55 -8.65 -1.05
N LEU A 193 0.79 -9.02 -2.07
CA LEU A 193 0.77 -10.40 -2.58
C LEU A 193 2.08 -10.83 -3.25
N CYS A 194 3.00 -9.90 -3.49
CA CYS A 194 4.29 -10.14 -4.15
C CYS A 194 5.51 -9.83 -3.24
N ILE A 195 5.33 -9.76 -1.91
CA ILE A 195 6.44 -9.41 -1.00
C ILE A 195 7.40 -10.56 -0.65
N ASP A 196 7.19 -11.74 -1.22
CA ASP A 196 7.96 -12.94 -0.86
C ASP A 196 9.47 -12.80 -1.17
N ASN A 197 9.85 -11.91 -2.09
CA ASN A 197 11.25 -11.67 -2.45
C ASN A 197 12.01 -10.74 -1.48
N PHE A 198 11.35 -10.24 -0.44
CA PHE A 198 11.93 -9.33 0.55
C PHE A 198 12.36 -10.05 1.83
N THR A 199 13.35 -9.48 2.52
CA THR A 199 13.67 -9.85 3.91
C THR A 199 12.50 -9.52 4.85
N GLU A 200 12.46 -10.10 6.06
CA GLU A 200 11.37 -9.84 7.00
C GLU A 200 11.23 -8.34 7.35
N GLN A 201 12.35 -7.64 7.58
CA GLN A 201 12.35 -6.20 7.82
C GLN A 201 11.78 -5.39 6.64
N GLU A 202 12.13 -5.79 5.41
CA GLU A 202 11.60 -5.16 4.20
C GLU A 202 10.12 -5.48 4.01
N ARG A 203 9.68 -6.71 4.30
CA ARG A 203 8.26 -7.11 4.27
C ARG A 203 7.45 -6.29 5.28
N ILE A 204 7.92 -6.16 6.52
CA ILE A 204 7.28 -5.31 7.54
C ILE A 204 7.14 -3.89 7.01
N TYR A 205 8.18 -3.35 6.39
CA TYR A 205 8.11 -2.02 5.81
C TYR A 205 7.11 -1.93 4.63
N GLN A 206 7.05 -2.91 3.73
CA GLN A 206 6.03 -2.93 2.66
C GLN A 206 4.61 -2.98 3.22
N CYS A 207 4.37 -3.78 4.27
CA CYS A 207 3.10 -3.82 4.99
C CYS A 207 2.80 -2.51 5.72
N PHE A 208 3.80 -1.90 6.35
CA PHE A 208 3.65 -0.62 7.03
C PHE A 208 3.26 0.49 6.05
N LYS A 209 3.84 0.50 4.84
CA LYS A 209 3.44 1.42 3.79
C LYS A 209 1.95 1.32 3.44
N ASN A 210 1.35 0.12 3.53
CA ASN A 210 -0.09 -0.07 3.37
C ASN A 210 -0.89 0.54 4.51
N LEU A 211 -0.40 0.53 5.75
CA LEU A 211 -1.13 1.08 6.89
C LEU A 211 -1.49 2.54 6.69
N PHE A 212 -0.60 3.34 6.09
CA PHE A 212 -0.91 4.74 5.81
C PHE A 212 -2.10 4.89 4.84
N ILE A 213 -2.10 4.10 3.76
CA ILE A 213 -3.20 4.06 2.79
C ILE A 213 -4.49 3.59 3.47
N LEU A 214 -4.42 2.50 4.24
CA LEU A 214 -5.58 1.95 4.93
C LEU A 214 -6.16 2.92 5.95
N ASN A 215 -5.32 3.62 6.72
CA ASN A 215 -5.76 4.58 7.74
C ASN A 215 -6.52 5.75 7.10
N ASN A 216 -5.97 6.35 6.04
CA ASN A 216 -6.60 7.46 5.35
C ASN A 216 -7.82 7.03 4.52
N THR A 217 -7.80 5.82 3.94
CA THR A 217 -9.01 5.25 3.31
C THR A 217 -10.10 4.98 4.33
N LYS A 218 -9.78 4.49 5.53
CA LYS A 218 -10.75 4.31 6.61
C LYS A 218 -11.42 5.64 6.98
N GLN A 219 -10.63 6.71 7.13
CA GLN A 219 -11.15 8.06 7.36
C GLN A 219 -12.07 8.53 6.23
N TYR A 220 -11.65 8.36 4.97
CA TYR A 220 -12.49 8.70 3.81
C TYR A 220 -13.81 7.91 3.80
N LEU A 221 -13.77 6.60 4.06
CA LEU A 221 -14.97 5.77 4.09
C LEU A 221 -15.92 6.16 5.24
N GLN A 222 -15.39 6.50 6.42
CA GLN A 222 -16.19 7.02 7.52
C GLN A 222 -16.84 8.36 7.16
N GLY A 223 -16.11 9.27 6.50
CA GLY A 223 -16.66 10.54 6.03
C GLY A 223 -17.73 10.37 4.96
N LYS A 224 -17.55 9.42 4.03
CA LYS A 224 -18.47 9.19 2.90
C LYS A 224 -19.71 8.40 3.28
N PHE A 225 -19.57 7.36 4.10
CA PHE A 225 -20.65 6.40 4.39
C PHE A 225 -21.10 6.43 5.87
N GLY A 226 -20.47 7.25 6.70
CA GLY A 226 -20.70 7.29 8.15
C GLY A 226 -19.95 6.19 8.91
N VAL A 227 -20.08 6.22 10.25
CA VAL A 227 -19.60 5.17 11.15
C VAL A 227 -20.73 4.15 11.34
N TYR A 228 -20.52 2.90 10.93
CA TYR A 228 -21.51 1.84 11.09
C TYR A 228 -20.86 0.48 11.32
N ASN A 229 -21.59 -0.41 12.01
CA ASN A 229 -21.18 -1.80 12.23
C ASN A 229 -21.31 -2.59 10.92
N ARG A 230 -20.16 -2.85 10.29
CA ARG A 230 -20.03 -3.46 8.95
C ARG A 230 -20.33 -4.96 8.88
N ILE A 231 -20.83 -5.56 9.95
CA ILE A 231 -21.23 -6.98 9.97
C ILE A 231 -22.49 -7.21 9.11
N GLU A 232 -23.32 -6.19 8.92
CA GLU A 232 -24.68 -6.36 8.38
C GLU A 232 -24.87 -5.90 6.92
N LEU A 233 -23.95 -5.13 6.33
CA LEU A 233 -24.16 -4.53 5.00
C LEU A 233 -23.51 -5.34 3.88
N LYS A 234 -24.31 -6.14 3.20
CA LYS A 234 -23.98 -6.70 1.88
C LYS A 234 -25.05 -6.28 0.87
N PRO A 235 -24.67 -5.91 -0.37
CA PRO A 235 -23.30 -5.92 -0.92
C PRO A 235 -22.48 -4.67 -0.56
N PHE A 236 -21.18 -4.85 -0.32
CA PHE A 236 -20.24 -3.73 -0.13
C PHE A 236 -19.97 -3.00 -1.45
N PRO A 237 -19.85 -1.66 -1.46
CA PRO A 237 -19.37 -0.93 -2.64
C PRO A 237 -17.93 -1.35 -3.00
N PRO A 238 -17.50 -1.20 -4.27
CA PRO A 238 -16.19 -1.69 -4.72
C PRO A 238 -14.99 -1.19 -3.90
N ILE A 239 -15.00 0.09 -3.51
CA ILE A 239 -13.95 0.70 -2.66
C ILE A 239 -13.85 0.01 -1.29
N GLU A 240 -14.98 -0.31 -0.65
CA GLU A 240 -15.01 -0.99 0.64
C GLU A 240 -14.56 -2.45 0.50
N LYS A 241 -14.94 -3.10 -0.61
CA LYS A 241 -14.48 -4.45 -0.91
C LYS A 241 -12.95 -4.49 -1.09
N LEU A 242 -12.38 -3.53 -1.80
CA LEU A 242 -10.92 -3.38 -1.95
C LEU A 242 -10.24 -3.07 -0.62
N PHE A 243 -10.77 -2.14 0.17
CA PHE A 243 -10.26 -1.83 1.51
C PHE A 243 -10.20 -3.10 2.37
N ASN A 244 -11.29 -3.86 2.44
CA ASN A 244 -11.36 -5.09 3.22
C ASN A 244 -10.33 -6.13 2.74
N LYS A 245 -10.20 -6.34 1.42
CA LYS A 245 -9.23 -7.29 0.86
C LYS A 245 -7.78 -6.83 1.06
N CYS A 246 -7.52 -5.53 1.04
CA CYS A 246 -6.22 -4.94 1.32
C CYS A 246 -5.83 -5.10 2.78
N CYS A 247 -6.74 -4.84 3.73
CA CYS A 247 -6.54 -5.15 5.15
C CYS A 247 -6.22 -6.64 5.34
N LYS A 248 -7.01 -7.55 4.77
CA LYS A 248 -6.80 -9.00 4.89
C LYS A 248 -5.44 -9.44 4.37
N ALA A 249 -5.08 -9.07 3.14
CA ALA A 249 -3.77 -9.39 2.58
C ALA A 249 -2.62 -8.86 3.46
N THR A 250 -2.75 -7.63 3.98
CA THR A 250 -1.74 -7.01 4.87
C THR A 250 -1.66 -7.73 6.22
N TYR A 251 -2.79 -8.13 6.79
CA TYR A 251 -2.85 -8.90 8.03
C TYR A 251 -2.19 -10.27 7.88
N ASP A 252 -2.50 -10.99 6.81
CA ASP A 252 -1.94 -12.31 6.53
C ASP A 252 -0.43 -12.26 6.21
N ALA A 253 0.02 -11.19 5.56
CA ALA A 253 1.44 -10.91 5.39
C ALA A 253 2.16 -10.75 6.73
N PHE A 254 1.61 -9.98 7.68
CA PHE A 254 2.18 -9.89 9.02
C PHE A 254 2.16 -11.21 9.77
N LEU A 255 1.10 -12.02 9.65
CA LEU A 255 1.05 -13.36 10.23
C LEU A 255 2.13 -14.27 9.66
N THR A 256 2.40 -14.18 8.37
CA THR A 256 3.48 -14.93 7.71
C THR A 256 4.84 -14.55 8.28
N ILE A 257 5.10 -13.25 8.46
CA ILE A 257 6.33 -12.74 9.10
C ILE A 257 6.46 -13.28 10.53
N CYS A 258 5.39 -13.20 11.33
CA CYS A 258 5.36 -13.76 12.68
C CYS A 258 5.69 -15.26 12.67
N SER A 259 5.09 -16.03 11.76
CA SER A 259 5.33 -17.47 11.62
C SER A 259 6.79 -17.78 11.27
N HIS A 260 7.36 -17.05 10.31
CA HIS A 260 8.76 -17.19 9.93
C HIS A 260 9.70 -16.88 11.10
N CYS A 261 9.47 -15.78 11.82
CA CYS A 261 10.28 -15.41 12.96
C CYS A 261 10.19 -16.47 14.07
N SER A 262 9.00 -16.95 14.42
CA SER A 262 8.82 -18.02 15.41
C SER A 262 9.60 -19.29 15.06
N ARG A 263 9.59 -19.70 13.78
CA ARG A 263 10.32 -20.88 13.29
C ARG A 263 11.85 -20.74 13.36
N LYS A 264 12.39 -19.53 13.49
CA LYS A 264 13.84 -19.30 13.67
C LYS A 264 14.35 -19.64 15.07
N GLY A 265 13.47 -19.97 16.02
CA GLY A 265 13.87 -20.42 17.36
C GLY A 265 13.57 -19.44 18.50
N ILE A 266 12.58 -18.55 18.33
CA ILE A 266 12.13 -17.63 19.40
C ILE A 266 10.85 -18.14 20.10
N GLY A 267 10.43 -19.37 19.82
CA GLY A 267 9.13 -19.92 20.25
C GLY A 267 8.86 -19.79 21.75
N ASP A 268 9.87 -20.01 22.59
CA ASP A 268 9.75 -20.04 24.05
C ASP A 268 9.35 -18.68 24.65
N ILE A 269 9.61 -17.58 23.94
CA ILE A 269 9.29 -16.22 24.40
C ILE A 269 8.11 -15.59 23.66
N VAL A 270 7.56 -16.27 22.64
CA VAL A 270 6.45 -15.75 21.83
C VAL A 270 5.24 -15.42 22.71
N SER A 271 4.84 -16.32 23.61
CA SER A 271 3.71 -16.10 24.51
C SER A 271 3.92 -14.87 25.39
N MET A 272 5.13 -14.66 25.90
CA MET A 272 5.50 -13.48 26.68
C MET A 272 5.35 -12.20 25.85
N LEU A 273 5.87 -12.16 24.63
CA LEU A 273 5.73 -11.00 23.73
C LEU A 273 4.26 -10.68 23.45
N GLN A 274 3.44 -11.71 23.19
CA GLN A 274 2.01 -11.53 22.94
C GLN A 274 1.26 -10.98 24.16
N LEU A 275 1.54 -11.50 25.36
CA LEU A 275 0.94 -11.02 26.61
C LEU A 275 1.42 -9.61 26.97
N ALA A 276 2.70 -9.31 26.75
CA ALA A 276 3.25 -7.98 26.92
C ALA A 276 2.55 -6.97 25.98
N PHE A 277 2.30 -7.34 24.73
CA PHE A 277 1.51 -6.49 23.82
C PHE A 277 0.08 -6.27 24.32
N ARG A 278 -0.61 -7.32 24.80
CA ARG A 278 -1.97 -7.20 25.35
C ARG A 278 -1.99 -6.25 26.56
N LYS A 279 -1.02 -6.38 27.47
CA LYS A 279 -0.89 -5.46 28.60
C LYS A 279 -0.60 -4.04 28.13
N TYR A 280 0.21 -3.85 27.09
CA TYR A 280 0.47 -2.53 26.50
C TYR A 280 -0.82 -1.89 25.95
N GLN A 281 -1.65 -2.67 25.25
CA GLN A 281 -2.96 -2.20 24.78
C GLN A 281 -3.86 -1.78 25.94
N PHE A 282 -3.96 -2.58 27.01
CA PHE A 282 -4.81 -2.25 28.16
C PHE A 282 -4.32 -1.04 28.95
N CYS A 283 -3.01 -0.91 29.17
CA CYS A 283 -2.44 0.15 29.99
C CYS A 283 -2.36 1.49 29.24
N TYR A 284 -2.08 1.49 27.93
CA TYR A 284 -1.76 2.71 27.18
C TYR A 284 -2.74 3.04 26.06
N LYS A 285 -3.79 2.23 25.82
CA LYS A 285 -4.58 2.28 24.57
C LYS A 285 -3.66 2.26 23.33
N GLY A 286 -2.48 1.64 23.46
CA GLY A 286 -1.23 2.11 22.85
C GLY A 286 -1.04 1.84 21.35
N ILE A 287 -2.08 1.40 20.65
CA ILE A 287 -2.09 1.32 19.19
C ILE A 287 -3.06 2.32 18.55
N SER A 288 -3.81 3.11 19.31
CA SER A 288 -4.73 4.13 18.76
C SER A 288 -4.03 5.38 18.24
N GLU A 289 -2.76 5.58 18.58
CA GLU A 289 -1.96 6.73 18.15
C GLU A 289 -0.48 6.38 18.01
N VAL A 290 0.28 7.28 17.39
CA VAL A 290 1.74 7.18 17.31
C VAL A 290 2.36 7.49 18.68
N THR A 291 2.89 6.47 19.35
CA THR A 291 3.49 6.63 20.69
C THR A 291 4.97 6.98 20.64
N VAL A 292 5.44 7.70 21.66
CA VAL A 292 6.87 7.99 21.91
C VAL A 292 7.47 6.98 22.88
N LEU A 293 8.79 6.83 22.83
CA LEU A 293 9.53 5.93 23.72
C LEU A 293 9.62 6.53 25.13
N ASN A 294 9.25 5.75 26.16
CA ASN A 294 9.56 6.06 27.55
C ASN A 294 10.83 5.29 27.96
N PRO A 295 12.01 5.93 28.06
CA PRO A 295 13.25 5.24 28.39
C PRO A 295 13.28 4.68 29.82
N LEU A 296 12.41 5.17 30.71
CA LEU A 296 12.29 4.72 32.10
C LEU A 296 11.39 3.49 32.26
N GLU A 297 10.67 3.07 31.21
CA GLU A 297 9.86 1.86 31.25
C GLU A 297 10.79 0.62 31.30
N THR A 298 10.66 -0.14 32.38
CA THR A 298 11.48 -1.34 32.64
C THR A 298 10.73 -2.61 32.27
N HIS A 299 9.39 -2.57 32.19
CA HIS A 299 8.57 -3.69 31.78
C HIS A 299 8.72 -3.95 30.26
N PRO A 300 8.57 -5.20 29.79
CA PRO A 300 8.54 -5.52 28.36
C PRO A 300 7.46 -4.79 27.52
N LEU A 301 6.62 -3.94 28.12
CA LEU A 301 5.72 -3.05 27.38
C LEU A 301 6.49 -2.05 26.53
N ARG A 302 7.70 -1.67 26.96
CA ARG A 302 8.60 -0.78 26.23
C ARG A 302 8.85 -1.25 24.80
N LEU A 303 8.86 -2.56 24.56
CA LEU A 303 9.05 -3.15 23.23
C LEU A 303 8.00 -2.70 22.20
N PHE A 304 6.82 -2.27 22.64
CA PHE A 304 5.72 -1.88 21.77
C PHE A 304 5.52 -0.37 21.65
N GLN A 305 6.32 0.41 22.39
CA GLN A 305 6.34 1.87 22.25
C GLN A 305 7.10 2.26 20.99
N GLY A 306 6.62 3.27 20.27
CA GLY A 306 7.34 3.83 19.12
C GLY A 306 7.45 2.92 17.90
N VAL A 307 6.73 1.79 17.84
CA VAL A 307 6.75 0.91 16.65
C VAL A 307 6.30 1.66 15.40
N VAL A 308 5.14 2.34 15.48
CA VAL A 308 4.64 3.16 14.37
C VAL A 308 5.59 4.32 14.09
N LEU A 309 6.08 5.00 15.13
CA LEU A 309 7.02 6.12 14.99
C LEU A 309 8.30 5.73 14.25
N LYS A 310 8.84 4.53 14.51
CA LYS A 310 10.04 3.99 13.86
C LYS A 310 9.82 3.84 12.36
N TYR A 311 8.79 3.11 11.95
CA TYR A 311 8.53 2.89 10.53
C TYR A 311 8.05 4.15 9.82
N ASP A 312 7.38 5.04 10.55
CA ASP A 312 7.01 6.35 10.04
C ASP A 312 8.23 7.26 9.81
N ALA A 313 9.23 7.25 10.69
CA ALA A 313 10.49 7.97 10.45
C ALA A 313 11.15 7.48 9.14
N ARG A 314 11.17 6.16 8.91
CA ARG A 314 11.65 5.58 7.64
C ARG A 314 10.79 6.00 6.45
N LEU A 315 9.49 6.09 6.65
CA LEU A 315 8.51 6.52 5.65
C LEU A 315 8.77 7.98 5.20
N HIS A 316 9.15 8.86 6.13
CA HIS A 316 9.51 10.27 5.89
C HIS A 316 11.00 10.49 5.54
N ARG A 317 11.76 9.42 5.26
CA ARG A 317 13.21 9.47 4.99
C ARG A 317 14.03 10.12 6.13
N GLU A 318 13.52 10.10 7.36
CA GLU A 318 14.24 10.51 8.58
C GLU A 318 15.20 9.38 9.00
N GLN A 319 16.20 9.08 8.15
CA GLN A 319 17.03 7.88 8.25
C GLN A 319 17.79 7.80 9.58
N GLU A 320 18.34 8.91 10.07
CA GLU A 320 19.06 8.95 11.35
C GLU A 320 18.15 8.59 12.52
N LYS A 321 16.92 9.11 12.53
CA LYS A 321 15.93 8.81 13.57
C LYS A 321 15.46 7.35 13.49
N PHE A 322 15.22 6.83 12.29
CA PHE A 322 14.89 5.42 12.09
C PHE A 322 15.99 4.50 12.64
N LEU A 323 17.25 4.74 12.26
CA LEU A 323 18.40 3.96 12.72
C LEU A 323 18.61 4.08 14.23
N SER A 324 18.42 5.26 14.80
CA SER A 324 18.51 5.48 16.25
C SER A 324 17.44 4.69 17.03
N LEU A 325 16.18 4.71 16.57
CA LEU A 325 15.09 3.94 17.19
C LEU A 325 15.35 2.44 17.07
N GLN A 326 15.78 1.97 15.90
CA GLN A 326 16.12 0.55 15.69
C GLN A 326 17.28 0.10 16.59
N LYS A 327 18.34 0.91 16.70
CA LYS A 327 19.48 0.62 17.57
C LYS A 327 19.05 0.53 19.03
N ASN A 328 18.28 1.50 19.53
CA ASN A 328 17.80 1.50 20.92
C ASN A 328 16.98 0.24 21.24
N GLU A 329 16.14 -0.17 20.30
CA GLU A 329 15.28 -1.34 20.45
C GLU A 329 16.09 -2.65 20.48
N ILE A 330 17.09 -2.78 19.60
CA ILE A 330 18.01 -3.93 19.59
C ILE A 330 18.82 -3.99 20.89
N GLU A 331 19.35 -2.87 21.37
CA GLU A 331 20.09 -2.78 22.63
C GLU A 331 19.22 -3.18 23.82
N TYR A 332 17.98 -2.66 23.88
CA TYR A 332 17.03 -3.03 24.93
C TYR A 332 16.67 -4.52 24.87
N CYS A 333 16.34 -5.07 23.70
CA CYS A 333 16.07 -6.50 23.53
C CYS A 333 17.26 -7.36 23.97
N THR A 334 18.48 -6.99 23.58
CA THR A 334 19.70 -7.72 23.95
C THR A 334 19.90 -7.72 25.46
N SER A 335 19.71 -6.57 26.10
CA SER A 335 19.81 -6.46 27.57
C SER A 335 18.70 -7.23 28.29
N PHE A 336 17.46 -7.10 27.83
CA PHE A 336 16.29 -7.70 28.47
C PHE A 336 16.34 -9.24 28.43
N PHE A 337 16.76 -9.80 27.29
CA PHE A 337 16.93 -11.24 27.10
C PHE A 337 18.37 -11.73 27.36
N GLY A 338 19.18 -10.96 28.09
CA GLY A 338 20.59 -11.30 28.31
C GLY A 338 20.80 -12.67 28.95
N SER A 339 19.88 -13.10 29.82
CA SER A 339 19.90 -14.44 30.44
C SER A 339 19.63 -15.58 29.45
N CYS A 340 18.96 -15.31 28.33
CA CYS A 340 18.63 -16.30 27.29
C CYS A 340 19.79 -16.52 26.30
N GLN A 341 20.83 -15.68 26.32
CA GLN A 341 22.00 -15.78 25.43
C GLN A 341 21.65 -15.89 23.93
N PHE A 342 20.61 -15.18 23.49
CA PHE A 342 20.22 -15.20 22.08
C PHE A 342 21.32 -14.63 21.18
N ARG A 343 21.57 -15.30 20.06
CA ARG A 343 22.45 -14.80 18.99
C ARG A 343 21.84 -13.52 18.36
N PRO A 344 22.67 -12.65 17.74
CA PRO A 344 22.18 -11.41 17.12
C PRO A 344 21.05 -11.60 16.08
N ASP A 345 21.09 -12.69 15.31
CA ASP A 345 20.04 -13.02 14.33
C ASP A 345 18.70 -13.38 14.97
N LEU A 346 18.73 -14.00 16.16
CA LEU A 346 17.55 -14.28 16.96
C LEU A 346 17.00 -13.01 17.60
N ILE A 347 17.86 -12.13 18.11
CA ILE A 347 17.44 -10.81 18.61
C ILE A 347 16.72 -10.02 17.51
N GLN A 348 17.24 -10.04 16.27
CA GLN A 348 16.55 -9.40 15.15
C GLN A 348 15.19 -10.07 14.87
N SER A 349 15.11 -11.40 14.95
CA SER A 349 13.85 -12.13 14.76
C SER A 349 12.81 -11.80 15.84
N ILE A 350 13.23 -11.51 17.08
CA ILE A 350 12.36 -11.03 18.16
C ILE A 350 11.78 -9.66 17.81
N VAL A 351 12.63 -8.74 17.34
CA VAL A 351 12.24 -7.39 16.91
C VAL A 351 11.24 -7.45 15.75
N ASP A 352 11.55 -8.23 14.72
CA ASP A 352 10.70 -8.39 13.55
C ASP A 352 9.33 -9.02 13.94
N TYR A 353 9.35 -10.03 14.81
CA TYR A 353 8.14 -10.66 15.33
C TYR A 353 7.25 -9.66 16.07
N LYS A 354 7.81 -8.90 17.03
CA LYS A 354 6.99 -7.97 17.83
C LYS A 354 6.39 -6.84 16.98
N ASP A 355 7.12 -6.39 15.96
CA ASP A 355 6.67 -5.35 15.05
C ASP A 355 5.53 -5.88 14.20
N ALA A 356 5.70 -7.02 13.55
CA ALA A 356 4.65 -7.65 12.78
C ALA A 356 3.42 -7.97 13.65
N TYR A 357 3.63 -8.45 14.88
CA TYR A 357 2.56 -8.79 15.80
C TYR A 357 1.77 -7.56 16.28
N SER A 358 2.41 -6.42 16.49
CA SER A 358 1.72 -5.19 16.91
C SER A 358 1.03 -4.50 15.73
N LEU A 359 1.68 -4.47 14.56
CA LEU A 359 1.14 -3.84 13.36
C LEU A 359 -0.01 -4.65 12.74
N LYS A 360 -0.05 -5.98 12.86
CA LYS A 360 -1.24 -6.75 12.43
C LYS A 360 -2.47 -6.36 13.25
N GLU A 361 -2.31 -6.01 14.52
CA GLU A 361 -3.43 -5.64 15.39
C GLU A 361 -3.98 -4.27 15.01
N VAL A 362 -3.11 -3.35 14.55
CA VAL A 362 -3.54 -2.10 13.89
C VAL A 362 -4.41 -2.41 12.66
N VAL A 363 -3.97 -3.32 11.78
CA VAL A 363 -4.78 -3.73 10.61
C VAL A 363 -6.12 -4.30 11.03
N ALA A 364 -6.15 -5.15 12.05
CA ALA A 364 -7.37 -5.74 12.58
C ALA A 364 -8.34 -4.67 13.11
N SER A 365 -7.83 -3.68 13.85
CA SER A 365 -8.63 -2.53 14.31
C SER A 365 -9.15 -1.71 13.14
N LEU A 366 -8.33 -1.37 12.14
CA LEU A 366 -8.79 -0.66 10.93
C LEU A 366 -9.92 -1.40 10.21
N LEU A 367 -9.82 -2.73 10.13
CA LEU A 367 -10.78 -3.58 9.45
C LEU A 367 -12.10 -3.72 10.22
N TYR A 368 -12.05 -3.96 11.53
CA TYR A 368 -13.21 -4.43 12.29
C TYR A 368 -13.75 -3.44 13.32
N ASP A 369 -12.93 -2.53 13.85
CA ASP A 369 -13.43 -1.48 14.73
C ASP A 369 -14.03 -0.35 13.86
N PRO A 370 -15.34 -0.06 13.97
CA PRO A 370 -16.00 0.95 13.15
C PRO A 370 -15.42 2.34 13.32
N VAL A 371 -14.99 2.70 14.54
CA VAL A 371 -14.53 4.05 14.91
C VAL A 371 -13.02 4.20 14.85
N TYR A 372 -12.28 3.09 14.83
CA TYR A 372 -10.81 3.15 14.86
C TYR A 372 -10.23 3.84 13.63
N ILE A 373 -9.43 4.87 13.92
CA ILE A 373 -8.45 5.52 13.05
C ILE A 373 -7.21 5.72 13.92
N MET A 374 -6.03 5.49 13.35
CA MET A 374 -4.77 5.78 14.04
C MET A 374 -4.49 7.28 14.01
N GLY A 375 -4.46 7.91 15.18
CA GLY A 375 -4.10 9.32 15.34
C GLY A 375 -2.61 9.58 15.13
N GLY A 376 -2.26 10.78 14.63
CA GLY A 376 -0.87 11.16 14.35
C GLY A 376 -0.27 10.44 13.12
N PHE A 377 -1.12 9.84 12.29
CA PHE A 377 -0.78 9.07 11.10
C PHE A 377 -1.79 9.30 9.96
N LEU A 378 -2.32 10.53 9.90
CA LEU A 378 -3.26 10.99 8.87
C LEU A 378 -2.58 11.96 7.91
N VAL A 379 -3.15 12.12 6.73
CA VAL A 379 -2.70 13.13 5.75
C VAL A 379 -2.80 14.55 6.33
N SER A 380 -3.75 14.81 7.22
CA SER A 380 -3.86 16.09 7.94
C SER A 380 -2.65 16.42 8.83
N ASP A 381 -1.81 15.42 9.14
CA ASP A 381 -0.60 15.58 9.94
C ASP A 381 0.66 15.77 9.05
N LEU A 382 0.48 15.86 7.73
CA LEU A 382 1.53 16.04 6.74
C LEU A 382 1.50 17.44 6.11
N SER A 383 2.68 17.97 5.82
CA SER A 383 2.94 19.07 4.92
C SER A 383 3.61 18.55 3.64
N HIS A 384 3.83 19.44 2.67
CA HIS A 384 4.60 19.13 1.46
C HIS A 384 6.01 18.57 1.76
N ASP A 385 6.61 19.01 2.87
CA ASP A 385 8.00 18.69 3.23
C ASP A 385 8.11 17.55 4.26
N GLY A 386 7.00 16.93 4.66
CA GLY A 386 6.97 15.82 5.62
C GLY A 386 5.99 16.07 6.77
N ARG A 387 6.28 15.58 7.98
CA ARG A 387 5.37 15.78 9.13
C ARG A 387 5.28 17.24 9.55
N ILE A 388 4.06 17.69 9.86
CA ILE A 388 3.87 18.93 10.61
C ILE A 388 4.42 18.68 12.02
N LYS A 389 5.51 19.36 12.38
CA LYS A 389 6.05 19.31 13.74
C LYS A 389 4.99 19.90 14.68
N ARG A 390 4.46 19.07 15.58
CA ARG A 390 3.58 19.51 16.67
C ARG A 390 4.40 19.81 17.92
#